data_AF-A0A359D3S8-F1
#
_entry.id   AF-A0A359D3S8-F1
#
_cell.length_a   1.000
_cell.length_b   1.000
_cell.length_c   1.000
_cell.angle_alpha   90.00
_cell.angle_beta   90.00
_cell.angle_gamma   90.00
#
_symmetry.space_group_name_H-M   'P 1'
#
loop_
_entity.id
_entity.type
_entity.pdbx_description
1 polymer ?
#
loop_
_entity_poly.entity_id
_entity_poly.type
_entity_poly.pdbx_seq_one_letter_code
_entity_poly.pdbx_strand_id
1 'polypeptide(L)'
;MPFNKEASIRYMIIDSCLTDRYKPFPSIFDLMEKCEVRLGKQFSVSTIQKDIKAMKEDEELGYMAPIRYSRSEDGYYYADENYTIKKVPLNSDEIESLEFAAGIL
;
A
#
# COMPACT_ATOMS: atom_id res chain seq x y z
N MET A 1 6.35 19.42 -2.31
CA MET A 1 7.52 18.77 -2.98
C MET A 1 7.19 18.47 -4.46
N PRO A 2 8.13 18.47 -5.43
CA PRO A 2 7.81 18.04 -6.80
C PRO A 2 7.35 16.57 -6.81
N PHE A 3 6.36 16.26 -7.65
CA PHE A 3 5.75 14.93 -7.75
C PHE A 3 6.77 13.87 -8.18
N ASN A 4 7.28 13.09 -7.23
CA ASN A 4 8.17 11.97 -7.54
C ASN A 4 7.33 10.74 -7.95
N LYS A 5 7.21 10.55 -9.27
CA LYS A 5 6.47 9.43 -9.87
C LYS A 5 6.97 8.07 -9.38
N GLU A 6 8.27 7.93 -9.14
CA GLU A 6 8.84 6.67 -8.66
C GLU A 6 8.45 6.38 -7.22
N ALA A 7 8.51 7.39 -6.33
CA ALA A 7 8.04 7.25 -4.96
C ALA A 7 6.54 6.87 -4.92
N SER A 8 5.73 7.50 -5.78
CA SER A 8 4.31 7.18 -5.92
C SER A 8 4.06 5.71 -6.30
N ILE A 9 4.89 5.15 -7.21
CA ILE A 9 4.80 3.72 -7.55
C ILE A 9 5.19 2.84 -6.36
N ARG A 10 6.26 3.19 -5.62
CA ARG A 10 6.63 2.45 -4.41
C ARG A 10 5.53 2.48 -3.35
N TYR A 11 4.83 3.60 -3.17
CA TYR A 11 3.69 3.67 -2.25
C TYR A 11 2.58 2.69 -2.63
N MET A 12 2.23 2.57 -3.92
CA MET A 12 1.24 1.59 -4.39
C MET A 12 1.70 0.13 -4.18
N ILE A 13 3.00 -0.13 -4.28
CA ILE A 13 3.57 -1.45 -4.03
C ILE A 13 3.52 -1.77 -2.54
N ILE A 14 3.98 -0.84 -1.69
CA ILE A 14 3.92 -0.98 -0.22
C ILE A 14 2.49 -1.21 0.23
N ASP A 15 1.54 -0.42 -0.26
CA ASP A 15 0.11 -0.61 0.01
C ASP A 15 -0.37 -2.01 -0.36
N SER A 16 -0.04 -2.47 -1.57
CA SER A 16 -0.43 -3.82 -2.01
C SER A 16 0.15 -4.91 -1.11
N CYS A 17 1.38 -4.75 -0.62
CA CYS A 17 1.99 -5.68 0.33
C CYS A 17 1.32 -5.64 1.70
N LEU A 18 0.95 -4.47 2.21
CA LEU A 18 0.29 -4.33 3.51
C LEU A 18 -1.17 -4.81 3.50
N THR A 19 -1.81 -4.85 2.32
CA THR A 19 -3.15 -5.42 2.12
C THR A 19 -3.14 -6.91 1.75
N ASP A 20 -1.97 -7.56 1.65
CA ASP A 20 -1.86 -8.96 1.27
C ASP A 20 -2.23 -9.89 2.43
N ARG A 21 -3.40 -10.53 2.34
CA ARG A 21 -3.89 -11.45 3.37
C ARG A 21 -3.06 -12.74 3.51
N TYR A 22 -2.26 -13.09 2.50
CA TYR A 22 -1.39 -14.27 2.56
C TYR A 22 -0.06 -13.97 3.27
N LYS A 23 0.34 -12.68 3.34
CA LYS A 23 1.53 -12.23 4.05
C LYS A 23 1.21 -10.93 4.81
N PRO A 24 0.53 -11.01 5.97
CA PRO A 24 0.01 -9.83 6.68
C PRO A 24 1.07 -8.95 7.34
N PHE A 25 2.30 -9.44 7.51
CA PHE A 25 3.40 -8.72 8.16
C PHE A 25 4.67 -8.72 7.29
N PRO A 26 4.68 -8.07 6.10
CA PRO A 26 5.89 -7.98 5.30
C PRO A 26 7.00 -7.24 6.07
N SER A 27 8.21 -7.80 6.04
CA SER A 27 9.41 -7.15 6.57
C SER A 27 9.82 -5.98 5.67
N ILE A 28 10.74 -5.14 6.14
CA ILE A 28 11.30 -4.06 5.31
C ILE A 28 11.97 -4.60 4.04
N PHE A 29 12.56 -5.79 4.10
CA PHE A 29 13.23 -6.45 2.97
C PHE A 29 12.22 -6.97 1.95
N ASP A 30 11.06 -7.47 2.40
CA ASP A 30 9.99 -7.88 1.50
C ASP A 30 9.44 -6.70 0.70
N LEU A 31 9.19 -5.57 1.39
CA LEU A 31 8.74 -4.34 0.75
C LEU A 31 9.77 -3.83 -0.27
N MET A 32 11.05 -3.89 0.10
CA MET A 32 12.16 -3.52 -0.77
C MET A 32 12.22 -4.41 -2.01
N GLU A 33 12.28 -5.73 -1.84
CA GLU A 33 12.35 -6.70 -2.93
C GLU A 33 11.16 -6.54 -3.89
N LYS A 34 9.95 -6.37 -3.36
CA LYS A 34 8.76 -6.13 -4.20
C LYS A 34 8.87 -4.83 -5.02
N CYS A 35 9.44 -3.78 -4.44
CA CYS A 35 9.72 -2.55 -5.17
C CYS A 35 10.79 -2.79 -6.26
N GLU A 36 11.87 -3.49 -5.93
CA GLU A 36 12.98 -3.76 -6.85
C GLU A 36 12.54 -4.59 -8.05
N VAL A 37 11.81 -5.68 -7.80
CA VAL A 37 11.28 -6.56 -8.85
C VAL A 37 10.34 -5.79 -9.79
N ARG A 38 9.46 -4.95 -9.26
CA ARG A 38 8.45 -4.25 -10.07
C ARG A 38 8.97 -3.01 -10.79
N LEU A 39 10.01 -2.35 -10.25
CA LEU A 39 10.64 -1.17 -10.85
C LEU A 39 11.92 -1.50 -11.63
N GLY A 40 12.42 -2.73 -11.53
CA GLY A 40 13.61 -3.18 -12.26
C GLY A 40 14.90 -2.51 -11.81
N LYS A 41 15.00 -2.09 -10.55
CA LYS A 41 16.20 -1.42 -10.00
C LYS A 41 16.33 -1.62 -8.50
N GLN A 42 17.54 -1.43 -7.97
CA GLN A 42 17.83 -1.60 -6.54
C GLN A 42 17.41 -0.38 -5.70
N PHE A 43 17.05 -0.64 -4.45
CA PHE A 43 16.73 0.37 -3.44
C PHE A 43 17.49 0.09 -2.14
N SER A 44 17.72 1.13 -1.35
CA SER A 44 18.22 0.95 0.01
C SER A 44 17.07 0.79 0.99
N VAL A 45 17.33 0.07 2.09
CA VAL A 45 16.41 -0.02 3.24
C VAL A 45 15.96 1.38 3.71
N SER A 46 16.89 2.34 3.76
CA SER A 46 16.57 3.74 4.13
C SER A 46 15.56 4.40 3.18
N THR A 47 15.57 4.04 1.90
CA THR A 47 14.59 4.55 0.92
C THR A 47 13.18 4.07 1.31
N ILE A 48 13.02 2.76 1.53
CA ILE A 48 11.73 2.18 1.90
C ILE A 48 11.25 2.70 3.26
N GLN A 49 12.16 2.87 4.23
CA GLN A 49 11.82 3.47 5.53
C GLN A 49 11.33 4.92 5.40
N LYS A 50 11.94 5.73 4.53
CA LYS A 50 11.49 7.09 4.24
C LYS A 50 10.14 7.09 3.54
N ASP A 51 9.90 6.14 2.64
CA ASP A 51 8.60 5.99 1.98
C ASP A 51 7.49 5.63 2.97
N ILE A 52 7.73 4.67 3.87
CA ILE A 52 6.79 4.33 4.96
C ILE A 52 6.54 5.56 5.84
N LYS A 53 7.59 6.30 6.20
CA LYS A 53 7.43 7.53 6.99
C LYS A 53 6.57 8.56 6.25
N ALA A 54 6.82 8.79 4.97
CA ALA A 54 6.04 9.71 4.16
C ALA A 54 4.57 9.28 4.06
N MET A 55 4.29 7.99 3.79
CA MET A 55 2.93 7.47 3.79
C MET A 55 2.19 7.68 5.12
N LYS A 56 2.90 7.63 6.25
CA LYS A 56 2.34 7.83 7.59
C LYS A 56 2.12 9.30 7.97
N GLU A 57 3.04 10.18 7.60
CA GLU A 57 3.22 11.48 8.27
C GLU A 57 3.22 12.69 7.31
N ASP A 58 3.33 12.48 5.99
CA ASP A 58 3.39 13.60 5.03
C ASP A 58 2.00 14.13 4.67
N GLU A 59 1.64 15.28 5.23
CA GLU A 59 0.36 15.96 5.00
C GLU A 59 0.16 16.37 3.53
N GLU A 60 1.23 16.63 2.76
CA GLU A 60 1.11 16.96 1.34
C GLU A 60 0.71 15.73 0.51
N LEU A 61 1.12 14.53 0.91
CA LEU A 61 0.66 13.27 0.30
C LEU A 61 -0.79 12.95 0.67
N GLY A 62 -1.20 13.32 1.88
CA GLY A 62 -2.59 13.19 2.36
C GLY A 62 -3.05 11.75 2.63
N TYR A 63 -2.17 10.75 2.57
CA TYR A 63 -2.52 9.37 2.88
C TYR A 63 -2.81 9.17 4.36
N MET A 64 -1.93 9.69 5.24
CA MET A 64 -2.02 9.50 6.68
C MET A 64 -2.22 8.02 7.05
N ALA A 65 -1.46 7.14 6.39
CA ALA A 65 -1.66 5.70 6.44
C ALA A 65 -1.40 5.15 7.85
N PRO A 66 -2.29 4.30 8.40
CA PRO A 66 -2.19 3.77 9.75
C PRO A 66 -1.15 2.62 9.86
N ILE A 67 0.03 2.78 9.25
CA ILE A 67 1.09 1.76 9.25
C ILE A 67 1.71 1.62 10.64
N ARG A 68 1.78 0.39 11.14
CA ARG A 68 2.43 0.00 12.39
C ARG A 68 3.46 -1.11 12.12
N TYR A 69 4.33 -1.33 13.10
CA TYR A 69 5.31 -2.42 13.09
C TYR A 69 4.98 -3.39 14.22
N SER A 70 4.83 -4.67 13.90
CA SER A 70 4.69 -5.73 14.88
C SER A 70 6.07 -6.26 15.24
N ARG A 71 6.45 -6.18 16.52
CA ARG A 71 7.71 -6.76 17.00
C ARG A 71 7.66 -8.28 17.10
N SER A 72 6.47 -8.88 17.28
CA SER A 72 6.33 -10.34 17.35
C SER A 72 6.45 -10.98 15.98
N GLU A 73 5.93 -10.31 14.95
CA GLU A 73 5.90 -10.80 13.57
C GLU A 73 7.06 -10.28 12.72
N ASP A 74 7.87 -9.38 13.27
CA ASP A 74 8.99 -8.71 12.61
C ASP A 74 8.62 -8.04 11.26
N GLY A 75 7.46 -7.38 11.23
CA GLY A 75 6.89 -6.86 9.99
C GLY A 75 5.91 -5.71 10.15
N TYR A 76 5.61 -5.06 9.03
CA TYR A 76 4.69 -3.93 8.95
C TYR A 76 3.27 -4.36 8.65
N TYR A 77 2.28 -3.62 9.13
CA TYR A 77 0.86 -3.86 8.84
C TYR A 77 0.07 -2.55 8.92
N TYR A 78 -1.13 -2.52 8.33
CA TYR A 78 -2.08 -1.43 8.61
C TYR A 78 -2.86 -1.73 9.90
N ALA A 79 -2.95 -0.75 10.80
CA ALA A 79 -3.76 -0.87 12.02
C ALA A 79 -5.27 -0.83 11.73
N ASP A 80 -5.67 -0.33 10.57
CA ASP A 80 -7.01 -0.50 10.02
C ASP A 80 -6.92 -1.47 8.84
N GLU A 81 -7.50 -2.66 9.00
CA GLU A 81 -7.45 -3.74 8.00
C GLU A 81 -8.20 -3.38 6.69
N ASN A 82 -9.08 -2.39 6.72
CA ASN A 82 -9.80 -1.91 5.54
C ASN A 82 -9.08 -0.75 4.85
N TYR A 83 -8.00 -0.25 5.43
CA TYR A 83 -7.26 0.86 4.85
C TYR A 83 -6.51 0.42 3.59
N THR A 84 -6.58 1.25 2.55
CA THR A 84 -5.71 1.19 1.38
C THR A 84 -5.57 2.58 0.80
N ILE A 85 -4.39 2.90 0.25
CA ILE A 85 -4.20 4.14 -0.52
C ILE A 85 -4.86 4.07 -1.90
N LYS A 86 -5.21 2.87 -2.36
CA LYS A 86 -6.02 2.70 -3.57
C LYS A 86 -7.37 3.30 -3.23
N LYS A 87 -7.65 4.48 -3.79
CA LYS A 87 -9.03 4.95 -3.86
C LYS A 87 -9.80 3.87 -4.58
N VAL A 88 -10.63 3.11 -3.87
CA VAL A 88 -11.66 2.33 -4.53
C VAL A 88 -12.54 3.39 -5.17
N PRO A 89 -12.63 3.48 -6.51
CA PRO A 89 -13.77 4.16 -7.07
C PRO A 89 -14.96 3.25 -6.78
N LEU A 90 -15.54 3.35 -5.58
CA LEU A 90 -16.94 3.03 -5.45
C LEU A 90 -17.68 4.22 -6.06
N ASN A 91 -17.58 4.35 -7.38
CA ASN A 91 -18.67 4.98 -8.10
C ASN A 91 -19.85 4.06 -7.83
N SER A 92 -20.89 4.62 -7.23
CA SER A 92 -22.17 3.97 -6.97
C SER A 92 -22.65 3.15 -8.19
N ASP A 93 -22.33 3.61 -9.38
CA ASP A 93 -22.66 3.02 -10.68
C ASP A 93 -21.99 1.64 -10.93
N GLU A 94 -20.82 1.36 -10.35
CA GLU A 94 -20.15 0.06 -10.51
C GLU A 94 -20.68 -1.00 -9.53
N ILE A 95 -21.20 -0.59 -8.37
CA ILE A 95 -21.89 -1.49 -7.43
C ILE A 95 -23.18 -2.01 -8.06
N GLU A 96 -23.95 -1.13 -8.70
CA GLU A 96 -25.19 -1.48 -9.39
C GLU A 96 -24.95 -2.46 -10.57
N SER A 97 -23.82 -2.32 -11.27
CA SER A 97 -23.40 -3.24 -12.33
C SER A 97 -23.02 -4.63 -11.81
N LEU A 98 -22.46 -4.72 -10.60
CA LEU A 98 -22.10 -5.99 -9.96
C LEU A 98 -23.34 -6.71 -9.38
N GLU A 99 -24.31 -5.96 -8.84
CA GLU A 99 -25.60 -6.50 -8.40
C GLU A 99 -26.45 -7.01 -9.57
N PHE A 100 -26.43 -6.34 -10.72
CA PHE A 100 -27.13 -6.81 -11.92
C PHE A 100 -26.51 -8.10 -12.50
N ALA A 101 -25.19 -8.28 -12.39
CA ALA A 101 -24.52 -9.50 -12.85
C ALA A 101 -24.71 -10.70 -11.89
N ALA A 102 -24.87 -10.45 -10.58
CA ALA A 102 -25.22 -11.48 -9.59
C ALA A 102 -26.72 -11.80 -9.56
N GLY A 103 -27.55 -10.95 -10.16
CA GLY A 103 -29.01 -11.08 -10.26
C GLY A 103 -29.52 -11.60 -11.61
N ILE A 104 -28.88 -12.62 -12.19
CA ILE A 104 -29.49 -13.41 -13.27
C ILE A 104 -29.98 -14.76 -12.72
N LEU A 105 -31.13 -14.73 -12.05
CA LEU A 105 -32.38 -15.49 -12.30
C LEU A 105 -33.31 -15.44 -11.07
#